data_AF-A0A699Z5E4-F1
#
_entry.id   AF-A0A699Z5E4-F1
#
_cell.length_a   1.000
_cell.length_b   1.000
_cell.length_c   1.000
_cell.angle_alpha   90.00
_cell.angle_beta   90.00
_cell.angle_gamma   90.00
#
_symmetry.space_group_name_H-M   'P 1'
#
loop_
_entity.id
_entity.type
_entity.pdbx_description
1 polymer ?
#
loop_
_entity_poly.entity_id
_entity_poly.type
_entity_poly.pdbx_seq_one_letter_code
_entity_poly.pdbx_strand_id
1 'polypeptide(L)'
;IFHAVRLAAGFTLHDCEVGGWVIQPPEGSNNFWKLWDMYNLQDGLGGIYWPAVWQQGPKLAGLFVVVCFGSCMDMAAIQQEMPLPLDFNSELVTVGLSNALVGLLGAGFTGSYIFSQTIFTMRAGVRNRLAGIVLAAAELSMFALPFSVIQYCPSFLFGALLLWFGVEICRDWLVLSYKKLSGPEYLLLWLTFSAIMAAGLMEGIAAGVVAATLYFAYKYAQ
;
A
#
# COMPACT_ATOMS: atom_id res chain seq x y z
N ILE A 1 -12.96 -24.75 -0.38
CA ILE A 1 -13.63 -25.17 -1.64
C ILE A 1 -12.61 -25.62 -2.68
N PHE A 2 -11.67 -24.74 -3.10
CA PHE A 2 -10.63 -25.10 -4.09
C PHE A 2 -9.91 -26.43 -3.79
N HIS A 3 -9.33 -26.61 -2.60
CA HIS A 3 -8.64 -27.85 -2.26
C HIS A 3 -9.57 -29.08 -2.23
N ALA A 4 -10.84 -28.92 -1.88
CA ALA A 4 -11.82 -30.02 -1.90
C ALA A 4 -12.15 -30.44 -3.34
N VAL A 5 -12.34 -29.48 -4.24
CA VAL A 5 -12.54 -29.74 -5.67
C VAL A 5 -11.29 -30.37 -6.29
N ARG A 6 -10.10 -29.86 -5.96
CA ARG A 6 -8.82 -30.43 -6.38
C ARG A 6 -8.71 -31.91 -5.99
N LEU A 7 -8.98 -32.23 -4.72
CA LEU A 7 -8.94 -33.60 -4.20
C LEU A 7 -9.99 -34.49 -4.87
N ALA A 8 -11.21 -33.99 -5.08
CA ALA A 8 -12.27 -34.73 -5.77
C ALA A 8 -11.96 -35.00 -7.25
N ALA A 9 -11.24 -34.09 -7.91
CA ALA A 9 -10.79 -34.24 -9.30
C ALA A 9 -9.50 -35.08 -9.43
N GLY A 10 -8.89 -35.50 -8.32
CA GLY A 10 -7.67 -36.32 -8.32
C GLY A 10 -6.39 -35.56 -8.66
N PHE A 11 -6.41 -34.23 -8.74
CA PHE A 11 -5.22 -33.43 -9.03
C PHE A 11 -4.31 -33.32 -7.80
N THR A 12 -3.01 -33.49 -8.00
CA THR A 12 -2.00 -33.19 -6.97
C THR A 12 -1.78 -31.68 -6.85
N LEU A 13 -1.09 -31.22 -5.80
CA LEU A 13 -0.74 -29.81 -5.68
C LEU A 13 0.23 -29.40 -6.80
N HIS A 14 1.14 -30.31 -7.17
CA HIS A 14 2.08 -30.13 -8.26
C HIS A 14 1.40 -29.95 -9.62
N ASP A 15 0.34 -30.70 -9.90
CA ASP A 15 -0.44 -30.51 -11.14
C ASP A 15 -1.08 -29.11 -11.20
N CYS A 16 -1.49 -28.58 -10.04
CA CYS A 16 -2.02 -27.22 -9.94
C CYS A 16 -0.93 -26.14 -10.08
N GLU A 17 0.29 -26.39 -9.60
CA GLU A 17 1.46 -25.50 -9.79
C GLU A 17 1.88 -25.43 -11.26
N VAL A 18 1.99 -26.58 -11.93
CA VAL A 18 2.32 -26.67 -13.35
C VAL A 18 1.21 -26.03 -14.21
N GLY A 19 -0.05 -26.24 -13.83
CA GLY A 19 -1.19 -25.61 -14.49
C GLY A 19 -1.41 -24.13 -14.15
N GLY A 20 -0.57 -23.51 -13.31
CA GLY A 20 -0.69 -22.09 -12.92
C GLY A 20 -1.88 -21.76 -12.01
N TRP A 21 -2.62 -22.76 -11.52
CA TRP A 21 -3.75 -22.59 -10.60
C TRP A 21 -3.30 -22.12 -9.22
N VAL A 22 -2.02 -22.38 -8.88
CA VAL A 22 -1.38 -22.05 -7.61
C VAL A 22 0.02 -21.48 -7.91
N ILE A 23 0.50 -20.57 -7.06
CA ILE A 23 1.83 -19.95 -7.20
C ILE A 23 2.92 -20.99 -7.02
N GLN A 24 3.85 -21.05 -7.97
CA GLN A 24 4.98 -21.96 -7.89
C GLN A 24 5.93 -21.56 -6.75
N PRO A 25 6.51 -22.53 -6.04
CA PRO A 25 7.54 -22.24 -5.05
C PRO A 25 8.74 -21.58 -5.74
N PRO A 26 9.33 -20.53 -5.14
CA PRO A 26 10.51 -19.89 -5.71
C PRO A 26 11.67 -20.88 -5.81
N GLU A 27 12.39 -20.86 -6.92
CA GLU A 27 13.60 -21.66 -7.10
C GLU A 27 14.74 -21.07 -6.23
N GLY A 28 15.07 -21.71 -5.10
CA GLY A 28 16.12 -21.25 -4.20
C GLY A 28 15.84 -21.56 -2.72
N SER A 29 16.69 -21.07 -1.81
CA SER A 29 16.43 -21.21 -0.37
C SER A 29 15.43 -20.15 0.11
N ASN A 30 14.42 -20.55 0.87
CA ASN A 30 13.42 -19.67 1.53
C ASN A 30 14.00 -18.78 2.65
N ASN A 31 15.31 -18.62 2.73
CA ASN A 31 16.00 -17.89 3.77
C ASN A 31 15.85 -16.38 3.53
N PHE A 32 14.96 -15.73 4.28
CA PHE A 32 14.66 -14.30 4.11
C PHE A 32 15.90 -13.40 4.24
N TRP A 33 16.90 -13.79 5.02
CA TRP A 33 18.13 -13.01 5.20
C TRP A 33 18.96 -12.88 3.92
N LYS A 34 18.78 -13.76 2.93
CA LYS A 34 19.43 -13.61 1.61
C LYS A 34 18.96 -12.38 0.83
N LEU A 35 17.82 -11.80 1.19
CA LEU A 35 17.38 -10.52 0.63
C LEU A 35 18.41 -9.42 0.92
N TRP A 36 19.14 -9.50 2.03
CA TRP A 36 20.18 -8.53 2.35
C TRP A 36 21.43 -8.68 1.48
N ASP A 37 21.69 -9.87 0.94
CA ASP A 37 22.77 -10.08 -0.02
C ASP A 37 22.53 -9.29 -1.31
N MET A 38 21.27 -9.00 -1.67
CA MET A 38 20.92 -8.18 -2.83
C MET A 38 21.38 -6.71 -2.69
N TYR A 39 21.57 -6.22 -1.47
CA TYR A 39 22.13 -4.87 -1.26
C TYR A 39 23.63 -4.80 -1.59
N ASN A 40 24.30 -5.95 -1.75
CA ASN A 40 25.71 -6.06 -2.13
C ASN A 40 26.65 -5.18 -1.27
N LEU A 41 26.37 -5.09 0.04
CA LEU A 41 27.13 -4.26 0.99
C LEU A 41 28.38 -4.96 1.53
N GLN A 42 28.67 -6.18 1.08
CA GLN A 42 29.77 -7.02 1.57
C GLN A 42 31.14 -6.37 1.31
N ASP A 43 31.29 -5.65 0.19
CA ASP A 43 32.50 -4.90 -0.18
C ASP A 43 32.40 -3.38 0.14
N GLY A 44 31.47 -3.00 1.01
CA GLY A 44 31.20 -1.60 1.40
C GLY A 44 30.27 -0.86 0.42
N LEU A 45 30.38 0.47 0.34
CA LEU A 45 29.52 1.32 -0.51
C LEU A 45 29.97 1.35 -2.00
N GLY A 46 31.03 0.61 -2.35
CA GLY A 46 31.61 0.60 -3.70
C GLY A 46 30.72 -0.03 -4.77
N GLY A 47 29.79 -0.90 -4.37
CA GLY A 47 28.80 -1.52 -5.27
C GLY A 47 27.58 -0.63 -5.58
N ILE A 48 27.47 0.56 -4.97
CA ILE A 48 26.30 1.43 -5.15
C ILE A 48 26.45 2.24 -6.43
N TYR A 49 25.51 2.06 -7.37
CA TYR A 49 25.41 2.89 -8.55
C TYR A 49 24.74 4.24 -8.24
N TRP A 50 25.53 5.19 -7.72
CA TRP A 50 25.09 6.52 -7.30
C TRP A 50 24.24 7.31 -8.31
N PRO A 51 24.50 7.28 -9.63
CA PRO A 51 23.64 7.97 -10.59
C PRO A 51 22.19 7.47 -10.56
N ALA A 52 21.95 6.17 -10.38
CA ALA A 52 20.59 5.65 -10.25
C ALA A 52 19.91 6.10 -8.97
N VAL A 53 20.65 6.24 -7.86
CA VAL A 53 20.12 6.76 -6.59
C VAL A 53 19.55 8.17 -6.79
N TRP A 54 20.33 9.05 -7.42
CA TRP A 54 19.87 10.41 -7.69
C TRP A 54 18.70 10.47 -8.68
N GLN A 55 18.64 9.57 -9.66
CA GLN A 55 17.51 9.44 -10.56
C GLN A 55 16.20 9.01 -9.86
N GLN A 56 16.27 8.36 -8.69
CA GLN A 56 15.07 8.05 -7.90
C GLN A 56 14.58 9.22 -7.04
N GLY A 57 15.36 10.31 -6.92
CA GLY A 57 15.00 11.47 -6.08
C GLY A 57 13.58 11.99 -6.32
N PRO A 58 13.16 12.26 -7.58
CA PRO A 58 11.79 12.67 -7.89
C PRO A 58 10.73 11.65 -7.46
N LYS A 59 11.00 10.35 -7.62
CA LYS A 59 10.07 9.28 -7.20
C LYS A 59 9.91 9.24 -5.69
N LEU A 60 11.01 9.40 -4.95
CA LEU A 60 10.99 9.48 -3.49
C LEU A 60 10.22 10.72 -3.01
N ALA A 61 10.40 11.86 -3.66
CA ALA A 61 9.63 13.06 -3.35
C ALA A 61 8.13 12.88 -3.61
N GLY A 62 7.76 12.28 -4.75
CA GLY A 62 6.36 11.94 -5.05
C GLY A 62 5.76 10.98 -4.03
N LEU A 63 6.48 9.90 -3.70
CA LEU A 63 6.06 8.92 -2.70
C LEU A 63 5.92 9.57 -1.31
N PHE A 64 6.84 10.45 -0.92
CA PHE A 64 6.77 11.19 0.34
C PHE A 64 5.49 12.02 0.43
N VAL A 65 5.15 12.77 -0.63
CA VAL A 65 3.92 13.58 -0.67
C VAL A 65 2.68 12.69 -0.57
N VAL A 66 2.64 11.58 -1.31
CA VAL A 66 1.50 10.64 -1.30
C VAL A 66 1.31 10.01 0.08
N VAL A 67 2.38 9.50 0.69
CA VAL A 67 2.32 8.87 2.01
C VAL A 67 1.96 9.89 3.08
N CYS A 68 2.55 11.09 3.06
CA CYS A 68 2.24 12.14 4.02
C CYS A 68 0.77 12.57 3.92
N PHE A 69 0.28 12.85 2.71
CA PHE A 69 -1.11 13.24 2.49
C PHE A 69 -2.09 12.12 2.84
N GLY A 70 -1.80 10.88 2.45
CA GLY A 70 -2.56 9.69 2.84
C GLY A 70 -2.67 9.57 4.35
N SER A 71 -1.52 9.66 5.04
CA SER A 71 -1.47 9.59 6.51
C SER A 71 -2.33 10.67 7.17
N CYS A 72 -2.26 11.91 6.68
CA CYS A 72 -3.12 13.02 7.15
C CYS A 72 -4.61 12.70 7.02
N MET A 73 -5.03 12.12 5.90
CA MET A 73 -6.42 11.70 5.70
C MET A 73 -6.81 10.57 6.63
N ASP A 74 -5.94 9.57 6.83
CA ASP A 74 -6.18 8.46 7.74
C ASP A 74 -6.33 8.94 9.18
N MET A 75 -5.44 9.82 9.64
CA MET A 75 -5.52 10.45 10.97
C MET A 75 -6.79 11.29 11.13
N ALA A 76 -7.21 12.03 10.09
CA ALA A 76 -8.45 12.79 10.11
C ALA A 76 -9.68 11.86 10.24
N ALA A 77 -9.68 10.72 9.54
CA ALA A 77 -10.74 9.73 9.67
C ALA A 77 -10.77 9.08 11.07
N ILE A 78 -9.61 8.75 11.63
CA ILE A 78 -9.49 8.22 13.01
C ILE A 78 -9.97 9.27 14.03
N GLN A 79 -9.59 10.54 13.86
CA GLN A 79 -9.99 11.64 14.75
C GLN A 79 -11.51 11.78 14.85
N GLN A 80 -12.24 11.61 13.74
CA GLN A 80 -13.70 11.75 13.73
C GLN A 80 -14.40 10.71 14.63
N GLU A 81 -13.75 9.57 14.88
CA GLU A 81 -14.26 8.50 15.73
C GLU A 81 -13.68 8.54 17.15
N MET A 82 -12.70 9.42 17.40
CA MET A 82 -12.02 9.53 18.69
C MET A 82 -12.66 10.58 19.59
N PRO A 83 -12.80 10.30 20.91
CA PRO A 83 -13.35 11.26 21.87
C PRO A 83 -12.35 12.36 22.26
N LEU A 84 -11.06 12.17 21.99
CA LEU A 84 -9.98 13.10 22.34
C LEU A 84 -9.27 13.58 21.06
N PRO A 85 -8.75 14.83 21.06
CA PRO A 85 -7.97 15.33 19.95
C PRO A 85 -6.63 14.59 19.83
N LEU A 86 -6.30 14.20 18.60
CA LEU A 86 -5.02 13.65 18.16
C LEU A 86 -4.06 14.80 17.86
N ASP A 87 -2.81 14.60 18.23
CA ASP A 87 -1.71 15.46 17.77
C ASP A 87 -1.19 14.95 16.43
N PHE A 88 -1.67 15.55 15.35
CA PHE A 88 -1.29 15.19 13.97
C PHE A 88 0.21 15.30 13.73
N ASN A 89 0.90 16.24 14.38
CA ASN A 89 2.33 16.43 14.18
C ASN A 89 3.12 15.29 14.81
N SER A 90 2.77 14.91 16.04
CA SER A 90 3.37 13.76 16.73
C SER A 90 3.13 12.44 15.97
N GLU A 91 1.92 12.25 15.44
CA GLU A 91 1.56 11.06 14.66
C GLU A 91 2.26 11.02 13.30
N LEU A 92 2.40 12.15 12.59
CA LEU A 92 3.20 12.23 11.36
C LEU A 92 4.68 11.93 11.61
N VAL A 93 5.24 12.44 12.70
CA VAL A 93 6.62 12.12 13.11
C VAL A 93 6.77 10.64 13.38
N THR A 94 5.77 10.00 14.02
CA THR A 94 5.75 8.56 14.23
C THR A 94 5.78 7.80 12.90
N VAL A 95 4.90 8.14 11.95
CA VAL A 95 4.88 7.52 10.61
C VAL A 95 6.21 7.73 9.88
N GLY A 96 6.79 8.93 9.95
CA GLY A 96 8.08 9.24 9.34
C GLY A 96 9.22 8.42 9.92
N LEU A 97 9.30 8.32 11.26
CA LEU A 97 10.31 7.52 11.95
C LEU A 97 10.15 6.03 11.64
N SER A 98 8.93 5.51 11.62
CA SER A 98 8.65 4.12 11.24
C SER A 98 9.13 3.81 9.82
N ASN A 99 8.81 4.67 8.85
CA ASN A 99 9.27 4.50 7.46
C ASN A 99 10.79 4.63 7.33
N ALA A 100 11.42 5.54 8.08
CA ALA A 100 12.88 5.68 8.10
C ALA A 100 13.56 4.41 8.65
N LEU A 101 13.02 3.83 9.73
CA LEU A 101 13.51 2.57 10.29
C LEU A 101 13.37 1.41 9.30
N VAL A 102 12.22 1.30 8.61
CA VAL A 102 12.00 0.28 7.57
C VAL A 102 12.99 0.43 6.41
N GLY A 103 13.27 1.66 5.99
CA GLY A 103 14.28 1.96 4.98
C GLY A 103 15.70 1.57 5.44
N LEU A 104 16.08 1.91 6.67
CA LEU A 104 17.38 1.56 7.25
C LEU A 104 17.59 0.05 7.40
N LEU A 105 16.54 -0.68 7.76
CA LEU A 105 16.58 -2.12 7.89
C LEU A 105 16.57 -2.84 6.53
N GLY A 106 16.34 -2.14 5.42
CA GLY A 106 16.24 -2.76 4.10
C GLY A 106 14.96 -3.58 3.89
N ALA A 107 13.91 -3.31 4.66
CA ALA A 107 12.62 -3.99 4.53
C ALA A 107 11.74 -3.41 3.39
N GLY A 108 12.13 -2.27 2.80
CA GLY A 108 11.79 -1.88 1.43
C GLY A 108 10.41 -1.28 1.16
N PHE A 109 9.42 -1.42 2.05
CA PHE A 109 8.06 -0.94 1.82
C PHE A 109 7.67 0.22 2.72
N THR A 110 7.02 1.25 2.16
CA THR A 110 6.47 2.35 2.97
C THR A 110 5.08 2.01 3.46
N GLY A 111 4.72 2.46 4.66
CA GLY A 111 3.41 2.23 5.25
C GLY A 111 2.83 3.46 5.94
N SER A 112 1.53 3.39 6.21
CA SER A 112 0.79 4.33 7.05
C SER A 112 -0.30 3.60 7.83
N TYR A 113 -1.12 4.34 8.57
CA TYR A 113 -2.26 3.83 9.31
C TYR A 113 -3.32 3.22 8.38
N ILE A 114 -3.86 2.07 8.77
CA ILE A 114 -5.08 1.54 8.15
C ILE A 114 -6.26 2.03 8.99
N PHE A 115 -6.80 3.22 8.66
CA PHE A 115 -7.79 3.90 9.50
C PHE A 115 -8.98 3.00 9.87
N SER A 116 -9.45 2.18 8.92
CA SER A 116 -10.57 1.25 9.12
C SER A 116 -10.29 0.19 10.19
N GLN A 117 -9.08 -0.39 10.21
CA GLN A 117 -8.66 -1.36 11.21
C GLN A 117 -8.49 -0.71 12.58
N THR A 118 -7.92 0.49 12.63
CA THR A 118 -7.80 1.26 13.88
C THR A 118 -9.17 1.53 14.47
N ILE A 119 -10.12 2.05 13.67
CA ILE A 119 -11.50 2.33 14.11
C ILE A 119 -12.20 1.03 14.56
N PHE A 120 -12.06 -0.06 13.81
CA PHE A 120 -12.65 -1.34 14.18
C PHE A 120 -12.13 -1.83 15.54
N THR A 121 -10.81 -1.75 15.76
CA THR A 121 -10.16 -2.15 17.01
C THR A 121 -10.60 -1.27 18.18
N MET A 122 -10.71 0.05 17.96
CA MET A 122 -11.23 0.99 18.95
C MET A 122 -12.70 0.70 19.32
N ARG A 123 -13.55 0.42 18.33
CA ARG A 123 -14.95 0.06 18.53
C ARG A 123 -15.12 -1.30 19.24
N ALA A 124 -14.18 -2.22 19.04
CA ALA A 124 -14.08 -3.46 19.80
C ALA A 124 -13.63 -3.28 21.26
N GLY A 125 -13.35 -2.03 21.70
CA GLY A 125 -12.97 -1.70 23.07
C GLY A 125 -11.49 -1.93 23.40
N VAL A 126 -10.67 -2.27 22.40
CA VAL A 126 -9.23 -2.47 22.57
C VAL A 126 -8.52 -1.12 22.53
N ARG A 127 -7.98 -0.68 23.67
CA ARG A 127 -7.40 0.68 23.84
C ARG A 127 -5.94 0.69 24.30
N ASN A 128 -5.30 -0.47 24.35
CA ASN A 128 -3.92 -0.60 24.83
C ASN A 128 -2.93 -0.83 23.66
N ARG A 129 -1.66 -0.53 23.90
CA ARG A 129 -0.57 -0.75 22.93
C ARG A 129 -0.26 -2.23 22.67
N LEU A 130 -0.79 -3.13 23.51
CA LEU A 130 -0.58 -4.57 23.37
C LEU A 130 -1.18 -5.11 22.07
N ALA A 131 -2.28 -4.51 21.58
CA ALA A 131 -2.88 -4.90 20.30
C ALA A 131 -1.88 -4.81 19.14
N GLY A 132 -1.12 -3.71 19.06
CA GLY A 132 -0.09 -3.52 18.05
C GLY A 132 1.09 -4.50 18.21
N ILE A 133 1.48 -4.80 19.46
CA ILE A 133 2.55 -5.78 19.74
C ILE A 133 2.11 -7.19 19.33
N VAL A 134 0.88 -7.58 19.63
CA VAL A 134 0.31 -8.87 19.22
C VAL A 134 0.23 -8.98 17.71
N LEU A 135 -0.19 -7.91 17.02
CA LEU A 135 -0.23 -7.87 15.57
C LEU A 135 1.17 -8.02 14.97
N ALA A 136 2.15 -7.24 15.44
CA ALA A 136 3.54 -7.33 14.99
C ALA A 136 4.13 -8.73 15.26
N ALA A 137 3.86 -9.32 16.42
CA ALA A 137 4.29 -10.68 16.74
C ALA A 137 3.65 -11.72 15.82
N ALA A 138 2.37 -11.58 15.49
CA ALA A 138 1.67 -12.47 14.56
C ALA A 138 2.24 -12.36 13.13
N GLU A 139 2.49 -11.15 12.64
CA GLU A 139 3.11 -10.92 11.33
C GLU A 139 4.54 -11.47 11.28
N LEU A 140 5.36 -11.21 12.31
CA LEU A 140 6.71 -11.78 12.41
C LEU A 140 6.69 -13.30 12.50
N SER A 141 5.72 -13.89 13.20
CA SER A 141 5.57 -15.35 13.28
C SER A 141 5.21 -15.96 11.93
N MET A 142 4.30 -15.31 11.18
CA MET A 142 3.96 -15.71 9.81
C MET A 142 5.16 -15.58 8.87
N PHE A 143 5.95 -14.51 9.01
CA PHE A 143 7.17 -14.31 8.24
C PHE A 143 8.27 -15.34 8.57
N ALA A 144 8.36 -15.77 9.82
CA ALA A 144 9.34 -16.77 10.27
C ALA A 144 9.01 -18.21 9.82
N LEU A 145 7.85 -18.45 9.20
CA LEU A 145 7.50 -19.77 8.69
C LEU A 145 8.45 -20.17 7.55
N PRO A 146 8.99 -21.40 7.55
CA PRO A 146 9.91 -21.86 6.52
C PRO A 146 9.24 -22.15 5.16
N PHE A 147 7.91 -22.09 5.14
CA PHE A 147 7.08 -22.28 3.95
C PHE A 147 6.19 -21.07 3.72
N SER A 148 5.92 -20.76 2.45
CA SER A 148 5.02 -19.68 2.09
C SER A 148 3.58 -20.18 2.09
N VAL A 149 2.75 -19.63 2.98
CA VAL A 149 1.31 -19.92 3.02
C VAL A 149 0.61 -19.55 1.70
N ILE A 150 1.15 -18.55 0.99
CA ILE A 150 0.64 -18.07 -0.29
C ILE A 150 0.75 -19.15 -1.39
N GLN A 151 1.71 -20.08 -1.30
CA GLN A 151 1.85 -21.22 -2.23
C GLN A 151 0.72 -22.25 -2.10
N TYR A 152 -0.15 -22.14 -1.11
CA TYR A 152 -1.33 -23.00 -1.01
C TYR A 152 -2.59 -22.27 -1.49
N CYS A 153 -2.49 -20.97 -1.75
CA CYS A 153 -3.60 -20.15 -2.14
C CYS A 153 -3.77 -20.15 -3.68
N PRO A 154 -5.00 -20.32 -4.20
CA PRO A 154 -5.23 -20.28 -5.64
C PRO A 154 -4.90 -18.91 -6.23
N SER A 155 -4.19 -18.90 -7.36
CA SER A 155 -3.80 -17.67 -8.06
C SER A 155 -5.02 -16.81 -8.45
N PHE A 156 -6.14 -17.46 -8.81
CA PHE A 156 -7.37 -16.75 -9.16
C PHE A 156 -7.96 -15.98 -7.97
N LEU A 157 -7.69 -16.38 -6.71
CA LEU A 157 -8.18 -15.64 -5.54
C LEU A 157 -7.54 -14.26 -5.48
N PHE A 158 -6.22 -14.18 -5.69
CA PHE A 158 -5.50 -12.91 -5.72
C PHE A 158 -5.98 -12.03 -6.86
N GLY A 159 -6.15 -12.60 -8.06
CA GLY A 159 -6.69 -11.88 -9.21
C GLY A 159 -8.12 -11.36 -8.96
N ALA A 160 -8.99 -12.20 -8.40
CA ALA A 160 -10.36 -11.82 -8.07
C ALA A 160 -10.42 -10.72 -7.00
N LEU A 161 -9.61 -10.82 -5.94
CA LEU A 161 -9.53 -9.80 -4.90
C LEU A 161 -8.99 -8.47 -5.45
N LEU A 162 -7.95 -8.52 -6.27
CA LEU A 162 -7.38 -7.32 -6.89
C LEU A 162 -8.38 -6.63 -7.82
N LEU A 163 -9.07 -7.40 -8.67
CA LEU A 163 -10.13 -6.88 -9.53
C LEU A 163 -11.30 -6.34 -8.70
N TRP A 164 -11.71 -7.05 -7.65
CA TRP A 164 -12.77 -6.61 -6.76
C TRP A 164 -12.43 -5.25 -6.13
N PHE A 165 -11.26 -5.12 -5.52
CA PHE A 165 -10.82 -3.85 -4.93
C PHE A 165 -10.69 -2.74 -5.96
N GLY A 166 -10.14 -3.04 -7.15
CA GLY A 166 -10.05 -2.07 -8.24
C GLY A 166 -11.42 -1.55 -8.68
N VAL A 167 -12.38 -2.45 -8.90
CA VAL A 167 -13.75 -2.10 -9.30
C VAL A 167 -14.47 -1.35 -8.18
N GLU A 168 -14.32 -1.76 -6.93
CA GLU A 168 -14.94 -1.11 -5.77
C GLU A 168 -14.43 0.33 -5.61
N ILE A 169 -13.12 0.53 -5.63
CA ILE A 169 -12.50 1.86 -5.55
C ILE A 169 -12.94 2.74 -6.72
N CYS A 170 -12.92 2.22 -7.96
CA CYS A 170 -13.38 2.98 -9.12
C CYS A 170 -14.88 3.33 -9.01
N ARG A 171 -15.73 2.37 -8.63
CA ARG A 171 -17.16 2.62 -8.47
C ARG A 171 -17.42 3.70 -7.42
N ASP A 172 -16.78 3.62 -6.27
CA ASP A 172 -17.07 4.52 -5.16
C ASP A 172 -16.51 5.93 -5.39
N TRP A 173 -15.29 6.04 -5.93
CA TRP A 173 -14.60 7.32 -6.06
C TRP A 173 -14.73 7.95 -7.45
N LEU A 174 -14.79 7.17 -8.53
CA LEU A 174 -14.89 7.69 -9.89
C LEU A 174 -16.36 7.87 -10.33
N VAL A 175 -17.24 6.95 -9.91
CA VAL A 175 -18.66 7.00 -10.30
C VAL A 175 -19.49 7.65 -9.21
N LEU A 176 -19.64 7.03 -8.04
CA LEU A 176 -20.61 7.46 -7.01
C LEU A 176 -20.29 8.81 -6.36
N SER A 177 -19.06 9.30 -6.50
CA SER A 177 -18.65 10.64 -6.05
C SER A 177 -19.36 11.79 -6.78
N TYR A 178 -20.01 11.55 -7.93
CA TYR A 178 -20.69 12.59 -8.70
C TYR A 178 -21.75 13.37 -7.89
N LYS A 179 -22.36 12.72 -6.89
CA LYS A 179 -23.37 13.36 -6.01
C LYS A 179 -22.73 14.18 -4.88
N LYS A 180 -21.44 13.96 -4.61
CA LYS A 180 -20.70 14.55 -3.49
C LYS A 180 -19.81 15.72 -3.94
N LEU A 181 -19.50 15.80 -5.23
CA LEU A 181 -18.60 16.80 -5.81
C LEU A 181 -19.35 17.79 -6.68
N SER A 182 -18.87 19.04 -6.73
CA SER A 182 -19.33 19.99 -7.74
C SER A 182 -18.88 19.57 -9.14
N GLY A 183 -19.57 20.04 -10.18
CA GLY A 183 -19.23 19.71 -11.57
C GLY A 183 -17.75 19.90 -11.93
N PRO A 184 -17.12 21.06 -11.60
CA PRO A 184 -15.69 21.27 -11.85
C PRO A 184 -14.77 20.34 -11.04
N GLU A 185 -15.10 20.04 -9.79
CA GLU A 185 -14.32 19.09 -8.97
C GLU A 185 -14.42 17.67 -9.52
N TYR A 186 -15.58 17.28 -10.04
CA TYR A 186 -15.78 16.00 -10.71
C TYR A 186 -15.00 15.91 -12.02
N LEU A 187 -14.95 16.99 -12.80
CA LEU A 187 -14.09 17.08 -13.99
C LEU A 187 -12.61 16.97 -13.63
N LEU A 188 -12.18 17.66 -12.56
CA LEU A 188 -10.82 17.59 -12.06
C LEU A 188 -10.45 16.15 -11.67
N LEU A 189 -11.36 15.43 -11.00
CA LEU A 189 -11.16 14.03 -10.63
C LEU A 189 -10.94 13.14 -11.86
N TRP A 190 -11.76 13.27 -12.91
CA TRP A 190 -11.57 12.50 -14.15
C TRP A 190 -10.28 12.88 -14.89
N LEU A 191 -9.90 14.16 -14.86
CA LEU A 191 -8.66 14.64 -15.45
C LEU A 191 -7.44 14.03 -14.74
N THR A 192 -7.42 14.04 -13.40
CA THR A 192 -6.30 13.45 -12.65
C THR A 192 -6.23 11.95 -12.84
N PHE A 193 -7.37 11.24 -12.80
CA PHE A 193 -7.43 9.82 -13.08
C PHE A 193 -6.87 9.48 -14.47
N SER A 194 -7.31 10.20 -15.50
CA SER A 194 -6.88 9.96 -16.88
C SER A 194 -5.39 10.28 -17.07
N ALA A 195 -4.89 11.34 -16.43
CA ALA A 195 -3.48 11.69 -16.45
C ALA A 195 -2.61 10.62 -15.78
N ILE A 196 -3.04 10.08 -14.63
CA ILE A 196 -2.35 8.97 -13.96
C ILE A 196 -2.30 7.74 -14.88
N MET A 197 -3.42 7.41 -15.53
CA MET A 197 -3.47 6.23 -16.39
C MET A 197 -2.63 6.35 -17.67
N ALA A 198 -2.52 7.55 -18.23
CA ALA A 198 -1.79 7.78 -19.47
C ALA A 198 -0.30 8.07 -19.26
N ALA A 199 0.07 8.81 -18.21
CA ALA A 199 1.43 9.34 -18.02
C ALA A 199 2.16 8.75 -16.80
N GLY A 200 1.44 8.11 -15.87
CA GLY A 200 2.00 7.59 -14.63
C GLY A 200 1.62 8.43 -13.40
N LEU A 201 1.91 7.88 -12.22
CA LEU A 201 1.46 8.44 -10.94
C LEU A 201 2.03 9.84 -10.67
N MET A 202 3.33 10.06 -10.91
CA MET A 202 3.97 11.35 -10.61
C MET A 202 3.44 12.46 -11.50
N GLU A 203 3.40 12.21 -12.81
CA GLU A 203 2.92 13.12 -13.84
C GLU A 203 1.45 13.44 -13.61
N GLY A 204 0.64 12.43 -13.25
CA GLY A 204 -0.77 12.60 -12.93
C GLY A 204 -1.01 13.44 -11.67
N ILE A 205 -0.23 13.24 -10.61
CA ILE A 205 -0.29 14.08 -9.40
C ILE A 205 0.09 15.52 -9.73
N ALA A 206 1.19 15.74 -10.47
CA ALA A 206 1.64 17.08 -10.84
C ALA A 206 0.58 17.81 -11.69
N ALA A 207 0.00 17.13 -12.69
CA ALA A 207 -1.09 17.66 -13.50
C ALA A 207 -2.31 18.01 -12.64
N GLY A 208 -2.66 17.16 -11.68
CA GLY A 208 -3.76 17.41 -10.74
C GLY A 208 -3.54 18.62 -9.86
N VAL A 209 -2.34 18.80 -9.30
CA VAL A 209 -1.98 19.97 -8.50
C VAL A 209 -2.12 21.24 -9.33
N VAL A 210 -1.54 21.27 -10.53
CA VAL A 210 -1.62 22.43 -11.43
C VAL A 210 -3.08 22.77 -11.77
N ALA A 211 -3.87 21.77 -12.17
CA ALA A 211 -5.26 21.97 -12.51
C ALA A 211 -6.10 22.46 -11.30
N ALA A 212 -5.85 21.91 -10.11
CA ALA A 212 -6.50 22.35 -8.87
C ALA A 212 -6.13 23.79 -8.51
N THR A 213 -4.86 24.18 -8.64
CA THR A 213 -4.40 25.56 -8.39
C THR A 213 -5.02 26.55 -9.37
N LEU A 214 -5.07 26.21 -10.66
CA LEU A 214 -5.73 27.05 -11.67
C LEU A 214 -7.22 27.21 -11.39
N TYR A 215 -7.90 26.12 -11.03
CA TYR A 215 -9.31 26.15 -10.65
C TYR A 215 -9.53 27.03 -9.42
N PHE A 216 -8.68 26.92 -8.40
CA PHE A 216 -8.74 27.78 -7.21
C PHE A 216 -8.55 29.26 -7.57
N ALA A 217 -7.55 29.58 -8.40
CA ALA A 217 -7.30 30.96 -8.83
C ALA A 217 -8.48 31.54 -9.61
N TYR A 218 -9.09 30.76 -10.52
CA TYR A 218 -10.28 31.16 -11.25
C TYR A 218 -11.47 31.42 -10.31
N LYS A 219 -11.72 30.50 -9.37
CA LYS A 219 -12.79 30.62 -8.36
C LYS A 219 -12.61 31.83 -7.44
N TYR A 220 -11.37 32.18 -7.09
CA TYR A 220 -11.08 33.31 -6.21
C TYR A 220 -11.14 34.66 -6.93
N ALA A 221 -10.87 34.67 -8.25
CA ALA A 221 -10.93 35.89 -9.07
C ALA A 221 -12.36 36.29 -9.48
N GLN A 222 -13.36 35.46 -9.18
CA GLN A 222 -14.77 35.68 -9.47
C GLN A 222 -15.53 36.14 -8.22
#